data_AF-A0A170V7L8-F1
#
_entry.id   AF-A0A170V7L8-F1
#
_cell.length_a   1.000
_cell.length_b   1.000
_cell.length_c   1.000
_cell.angle_alpha   90.00
_cell.angle_beta   90.00
_cell.angle_gamma   90.00
#
_symmetry.space_group_name_H-M   'P 1'
#
loop_
_entity.id
_entity.type
_entity.pdbx_description
1 polymer ?
#
loop_
_entity_poly.entity_id
_entity_poly.type
_entity_poly.pdbx_seq_one_letter_code
_entity_poly.pdbx_strand_id
1 'polypeptide(L)'
;MKHREFLLPPLYNLEAVSIQVTTHTGPLTIISAYLRPNTRLQQDELQLIFTQNSTLLLGDLNSIHTYWGCRATNINGTRLLTATDNLNILISAHITPFYPSQCNYQPDILDIALSLY
;
A
#
# COMPACT_ATOMS: atom_id res chain seq x y z
N MET A 1 6.60 9.25 -22.48
CA MET A 1 5.54 8.61 -21.69
C MET A 1 4.58 9.70 -21.25
N LYS A 2 3.29 9.65 -21.63
CA LYS A 2 2.31 10.65 -21.20
C LYS A 2 1.77 10.24 -19.83
N HIS A 3 1.75 11.18 -18.88
CA HIS A 3 1.13 11.01 -17.58
C HIS A 3 0.14 12.14 -17.32
N ARG A 4 -0.84 11.90 -16.46
CA ARG A 4 -1.77 12.91 -15.94
C ARG A 4 -2.01 12.66 -14.46
N GLU A 5 -2.39 13.70 -13.74
CA GLU A 5 -2.96 13.54 -12.41
C GLU A 5 -4.20 12.63 -12.49
N PHE A 6 -4.34 11.75 -11.51
CA PHE A 6 -5.54 10.95 -11.33
C PHE A 6 -6.15 11.28 -9.97
N LEU A 7 -7.44 11.60 -9.97
CA LEU A 7 -8.16 11.94 -8.75
C LEU A 7 -8.60 10.65 -8.08
N LEU A 8 -8.09 10.43 -6.87
CA LEU A 8 -8.49 9.31 -6.03
C LEU A 8 -9.90 9.54 -5.47
N PRO A 9 -10.63 8.46 -5.16
CA PRO A 9 -11.85 8.56 -4.36
C PRO A 9 -11.55 9.19 -2.99
N PRO A 10 -12.56 9.71 -2.27
CA PRO A 10 -12.35 10.24 -0.93
C PRO A 10 -11.73 9.20 0.00
N LEU A 11 -10.57 9.53 0.58
CA LEU A 11 -9.88 8.74 1.58
C LEU A 11 -9.92 9.48 2.92
N TYR A 12 -10.14 8.75 4.01
CA TYR A 12 -10.23 9.22 5.38
C TYR A 12 -8.90 9.13 6.10
N ASN A 13 -8.27 7.96 6.04
CA ASN A 13 -7.10 7.64 6.86
C ASN A 13 -5.82 7.52 6.04
N LEU A 14 -5.94 7.05 4.80
CA LEU A 14 -4.83 6.90 3.88
C LEU A 14 -4.56 8.24 3.18
N GLU A 15 -3.36 8.80 3.41
CA GLU A 15 -2.89 9.96 2.67
C GLU A 15 -2.30 9.47 1.35
N ALA A 16 -2.84 9.89 0.21
CA ALA A 16 -2.36 9.39 -1.08
C ALA A 16 -2.48 10.42 -2.20
N VAL A 17 -1.54 10.31 -3.15
CA VAL A 17 -1.55 11.05 -4.42
C VAL A 17 -1.36 10.08 -5.56
N SER A 18 -1.92 10.38 -6.73
CA SER A 18 -1.82 9.45 -7.85
C SER A 18 -1.65 10.13 -9.20
N ILE A 19 -0.97 9.39 -10.08
CA ILE A 19 -0.86 9.70 -11.49
C ILE A 19 -1.38 8.50 -12.28
N GLN A 20 -1.88 8.77 -13.48
CA GLN A 20 -2.15 7.75 -14.47
C GLN A 20 -1.19 7.89 -15.63
N VAL A 21 -0.58 6.77 -16.00
CA VAL A 21 0.39 6.65 -17.08
C VAL A 21 -0.20 5.77 -18.17
N THR A 22 -0.08 6.19 -19.43
CA THR A 22 -0.46 5.32 -20.56
C THR A 22 0.67 4.37 -20.90
N THR A 23 0.40 3.07 -20.84
CA THR A 23 1.32 2.00 -21.25
C THR A 23 0.82 1.34 -22.55
N HIS A 24 1.58 0.36 -23.07
CA HIS A 24 1.15 -0.43 -24.23
C HIS A 24 -0.02 -1.37 -23.93
N THR A 25 -0.22 -1.75 -22.66
CA THR A 25 -1.27 -2.68 -22.23
C THR A 25 -2.51 -1.96 -21.71
N GLY A 26 -2.44 -0.64 -21.48
CA GLY A 26 -3.56 0.16 -21.00
C GLY A 26 -3.11 1.29 -20.05
N PRO A 27 -4.06 1.99 -19.42
CA PRO A 27 -3.73 2.94 -18.36
C PRO A 27 -3.26 2.20 -17.09
N LEU A 28 -2.13 2.63 -16.54
CA LEU A 28 -1.62 2.22 -15.22
C LEU A 28 -1.76 3.38 -14.25
N THR A 29 -2.48 3.17 -13.15
CA THR A 29 -2.54 4.13 -12.04
C THR A 29 -1.41 3.84 -11.07
N ILE A 30 -0.56 4.84 -10.80
CA ILE A 30 0.53 4.76 -9.81
C ILE A 30 0.16 5.67 -8.65
N ILE A 31 0.18 5.11 -7.45
CA ILE A 31 -0.26 5.77 -6.21
C ILE A 31 0.88 5.77 -5.22
N SER A 32 1.25 6.95 -4.72
CA SER A 32 2.09 7.08 -3.54
C SER A 32 1.17 7.25 -2.34
N ALA A 33 1.32 6.41 -1.33
CA ALA A 33 0.43 6.35 -0.18
C ALA A 33 1.21 6.33 1.15
N TYR A 34 0.61 6.92 2.17
CA TYR A 34 1.12 6.92 3.54
C TYR A 34 -0.03 6.68 4.51
N LEU A 35 0.10 5.66 5.35
CA LEU A 35 -0.79 5.46 6.49
C LEU A 35 -0.05 5.80 7.76
N ARG A 36 -0.49 6.85 8.46
CA ARG A 36 0.12 7.26 9.72
C ARG A 36 0.15 6.12 10.75
N PRO A 37 1.21 6.01 11.57
CA PRO A 37 1.24 5.07 12.69
C PRO A 37 0.00 5.20 13.57
N ASN A 38 -0.47 4.09 14.13
CA ASN A 38 -1.67 4.01 14.98
C ASN A 38 -2.98 4.44 14.29
N THR A 39 -2.99 4.64 12.97
CA THR A 39 -4.20 4.91 12.19
C THR A 39 -4.73 3.60 11.61
N ARG A 40 -6.06 3.43 11.61
CA ARG A 40 -6.70 2.22 11.08
C ARG A 40 -6.63 2.18 9.55
N LEU A 41 -6.05 1.11 9.00
CA LEU A 41 -6.22 0.78 7.59
C LEU A 41 -7.69 0.41 7.32
N GLN A 42 -8.34 1.08 6.38
CA GLN A 42 -9.70 0.75 5.95
C GLN A 42 -9.66 -0.13 4.71
N GLN A 43 -10.22 -1.33 4.81
CA GLN A 43 -10.25 -2.28 3.69
C GLN A 43 -11.12 -1.75 2.53
N ASP A 44 -12.19 -1.02 2.87
CA ASP A 44 -13.07 -0.38 1.88
C ASP A 44 -12.35 0.68 1.04
N GLU A 45 -11.36 1.40 1.62
CA GLU A 45 -10.51 2.34 0.86
C GLU A 45 -9.65 1.62 -0.17
N LEU A 46 -9.10 0.44 0.18
CA LEU A 46 -8.36 -0.38 -0.78
C LEU A 46 -9.29 -0.89 -1.89
N GLN A 47 -10.52 -1.29 -1.57
CA GLN A 47 -11.50 -1.70 -2.58
C GLN A 47 -11.84 -0.54 -3.55
N LEU A 48 -11.96 0.69 -3.05
CA LEU A 48 -12.21 1.87 -3.88
C LEU A 48 -11.01 2.23 -4.78
N ILE A 49 -9.80 1.99 -4.31
CA ILE A 49 -8.56 2.21 -5.07
C ILE A 49 -8.40 1.16 -6.18
N PHE A 50 -8.59 -0.12 -5.84
CA PHE A 50 -8.32 -1.26 -6.72
C PHE A 50 -9.58 -1.74 -7.47
N THR A 51 -10.20 -0.84 -8.25
CA THR A 51 -11.48 -1.13 -8.94
C THR A 51 -11.33 -1.79 -10.31
N GLN A 52 -10.85 -1.07 -11.33
CA GLN A 52 -10.94 -1.57 -12.74
C GLN A 52 -9.68 -1.39 -13.59
N ASN A 53 -8.74 -0.52 -13.22
CA ASN A 53 -7.52 -0.35 -13.99
C ASN A 53 -6.34 -0.99 -13.27
N SER A 54 -5.33 -1.38 -14.05
CA SER A 54 -4.04 -1.78 -13.50
C SER A 54 -3.56 -0.69 -12.54
N THR A 55 -3.26 -1.06 -11.30
CA THR A 55 -2.96 -0.14 -10.20
C THR A 55 -1.73 -0.64 -9.46
N LEU A 56 -0.80 0.28 -9.22
CA LEU A 56 0.38 0.10 -8.38
C LEU A 56 0.34 1.12 -7.26
N LEU A 57 0.16 0.66 -6.02
CA LEU A 57 0.21 1.50 -4.82
C LEU A 57 1.51 1.21 -4.06
N LEU A 58 2.23 2.27 -3.71
CA LEU A 58 3.54 2.22 -3.08
C LEU A 58 3.57 3.14 -1.86
N GLY A 59 4.11 2.65 -0.75
CA GLY A 59 4.57 3.53 0.32
C GLY A 59 4.52 2.89 1.71
N ASP A 60 4.68 3.74 2.73
CA ASP A 60 4.68 3.32 4.12
C ASP A 60 3.24 3.16 4.62
N LEU A 61 2.80 1.90 4.73
CA LEU A 61 1.46 1.54 5.18
C LEU A 61 1.40 1.24 6.68
N ASN A 62 2.50 1.39 7.42
CA ASN A 62 2.63 1.06 8.84
C ASN A 62 1.97 -0.28 9.23
N SER A 63 2.05 -1.25 8.31
CA SER A 63 1.39 -2.55 8.38
C SER A 63 2.47 -3.60 8.58
N ILE A 64 2.48 -4.22 9.76
CA ILE A 64 3.52 -5.17 10.17
C ILE A 64 2.91 -6.56 10.12
N HIS A 65 3.49 -7.48 9.36
CA HIS A 65 3.02 -8.86 9.30
C HIS A 65 4.16 -9.83 8.94
N THR A 66 4.13 -11.01 9.57
CA THR A 66 5.13 -12.07 9.33
C THR A 66 5.16 -12.59 7.89
N TYR A 67 4.03 -12.49 7.18
CA TYR A 67 3.90 -12.88 5.76
C TYR A 67 4.90 -12.16 4.85
N TRP A 68 5.22 -10.90 5.14
CA TRP A 68 6.22 -10.13 4.39
C TRP A 68 7.54 -9.95 5.15
N GLY A 69 7.81 -10.82 6.14
CA GLY A 69 9.13 -10.90 6.79
C GLY A 69 9.32 -10.04 8.05
N CYS A 70 8.26 -9.40 8.56
CA CYS A 70 8.31 -8.77 9.89
C CYS A 70 8.42 -9.84 11.00
N ARG A 71 8.91 -9.44 12.17
CA ARG A 71 9.04 -10.34 13.34
C ARG A 71 7.73 -10.55 14.08
N ALA A 72 6.80 -9.63 13.92
CA ALA A 72 5.51 -9.62 14.57
C ALA A 72 4.39 -9.35 13.55
N THR A 73 3.16 -9.41 14.03
CA THR A 73 1.98 -8.99 13.27
C THR A 73 1.21 -7.96 14.08
N ASN A 74 0.88 -6.82 13.46
CA ASN A 74 -0.04 -5.83 14.01
C ASN A 74 -1.41 -5.93 13.34
N ILE A 75 -2.42 -5.25 13.91
CA ILE A 75 -3.81 -5.29 13.42
C ILE A 75 -3.91 -4.80 11.96
N ASN A 76 -3.14 -3.78 11.59
CA ASN A 76 -3.14 -3.28 10.21
C ASN A 76 -2.52 -4.28 9.23
N GLY A 77 -1.48 -5.02 9.64
CA GLY A 77 -0.90 -6.11 8.85
C GLY A 77 -1.91 -7.21 8.58
N THR A 78 -2.67 -7.64 9.60
CA THR A 78 -3.76 -8.61 9.40
C THR A 78 -4.82 -8.06 8.46
N ARG A 79 -5.25 -6.80 8.63
CA ARG A 79 -6.24 -6.17 7.76
C ARG A 79 -5.78 -6.04 6.32
N LEU A 80 -4.53 -5.68 6.12
CA LEU A 80 -3.94 -5.54 4.79
C LEU A 80 -3.92 -6.89 4.09
N LEU A 81 -3.40 -7.94 4.75
CA LEU A 81 -3.37 -9.29 4.17
C LEU A 81 -4.78 -9.81 3.83
N THR A 82 -5.75 -9.64 4.74
CA THR A 82 -7.14 -10.04 4.46
C THR A 82 -7.74 -9.27 3.28
N ALA A 83 -7.49 -7.96 3.18
CA ALA A 83 -8.02 -7.17 2.07
C ALA A 83 -7.38 -7.58 0.74
N THR A 84 -6.07 -7.81 0.72
CA THR A 84 -5.36 -8.19 -0.50
C THR A 84 -5.75 -9.58 -0.97
N ASP A 85 -5.95 -10.53 -0.05
CA ASP A 85 -6.46 -11.87 -0.38
C ASP A 85 -7.87 -11.80 -0.97
N ASN A 86 -8.77 -11.01 -0.36
CA ASN A 86 -10.15 -10.85 -0.83
C ASN A 86 -10.25 -10.17 -2.21
N LEU A 87 -9.36 -9.22 -2.48
CA LEU A 87 -9.36 -8.41 -3.70
C LEU A 87 -8.40 -8.98 -4.78
N ASN A 88 -7.74 -10.10 -4.52
CA ASN A 88 -6.68 -10.68 -5.36
C ASN A 88 -5.56 -9.68 -5.71
N ILE A 89 -5.18 -8.84 -4.74
CA ILE A 89 -4.08 -7.87 -4.87
C ILE A 89 -2.77 -8.57 -4.49
N LEU A 90 -1.74 -8.39 -5.30
CA LEU A 90 -0.41 -8.89 -5.02
C LEU A 90 0.32 -7.95 -4.04
N ILE A 91 0.87 -8.53 -2.97
CA ILE A 91 1.75 -7.84 -2.04
C ILE A 91 3.21 -8.10 -2.43
N SER A 92 4.00 -7.04 -2.51
CA SER A 92 5.45 -7.10 -2.57
C SER A 92 6.03 -6.16 -1.52
N ALA A 93 6.87 -6.68 -0.63
CA ALA A 93 7.49 -5.87 0.41
C ALA A 93 9.00 -5.84 0.22
N HIS A 94 9.63 -4.75 0.65
CA HIS A 94 11.07 -4.61 0.54
C HIS A 94 11.79 -5.52 1.55
N ILE A 95 12.81 -6.25 1.10
CA ILE A 95 13.51 -7.26 1.94
C ILE A 95 14.35 -6.59 3.04
N THR A 96 14.72 -5.31 2.86
CA THR A 96 15.50 -4.56 3.85
C THR A 96 14.56 -3.85 4.84
N PRO A 97 14.64 -4.14 6.14
CA PRO A 97 13.85 -3.47 7.16
C PRO A 97 14.16 -1.96 7.23
N PHE A 98 13.16 -1.15 7.54
CA PHE A 98 13.34 0.25 7.92
C PHE A 98 13.96 0.33 9.32
N TYR A 99 15.03 1.10 9.49
CA TYR A 99 15.70 1.30 10.78
C TYR A 99 15.24 2.61 11.42
N PRO A 100 14.50 2.56 12.52
CA PRO A 100 14.02 3.76 13.20
C PRO A 100 15.18 4.49 13.90
N SER A 101 15.13 5.82 13.94
CA SER A 101 16.15 6.67 14.57
C SER A 101 16.14 6.59 16.11
N GLN A 102 15.07 6.05 16.69
CA GLN A 102 14.91 5.89 18.13
C GLN A 102 15.31 4.48 18.57
N CYS A 103 16.22 4.37 19.55
CA CYS A 103 16.75 3.09 20.03
C CYS A 103 15.71 2.08 20.54
N ASN A 104 14.49 2.52 20.85
CA ASN A 104 13.43 1.67 21.39
C ASN A 104 12.56 1.02 20.30
N TYR A 105 12.69 1.44 19.04
CA TYR A 105 11.95 0.85 17.94
C TYR A 105 12.82 -0.19 17.24
N GLN A 106 12.25 -1.36 16.97
CA GLN A 106 12.95 -2.39 16.22
C GLN A 106 12.77 -2.15 14.71
N PRO A 107 13.75 -2.56 13.89
CA PRO A 107 13.61 -2.47 12.45
C PRO A 107 12.51 -3.41 11.94
N ASP A 108 11.60 -2.90 11.13
CA ASP A 108 10.50 -3.64 10.51
C ASP A 108 10.30 -3.19 9.05
N ILE A 109 9.63 -4.03 8.25
CA ILE A 109 9.31 -3.72 6.85
C ILE A 109 7.97 -2.98 6.83
N LEU A 110 8.02 -1.68 6.50
CA LEU A 110 6.86 -0.78 6.51
C LEU A 110 6.48 -0.30 5.11
N ASP A 111 7.48 -0.17 4.22
CA ASP A 111 7.28 0.14 2.81
C ASP A 111 6.77 -1.10 2.05
N ILE A 112 5.54 -1.00 1.56
CA ILE A 112 4.85 -2.08 0.87
C ILE A 112 4.39 -1.59 -0.51
N ALA A 113 4.55 -2.46 -1.50
CA ALA A 113 3.98 -2.33 -2.83
C ALA A 113 2.77 -3.27 -2.96
N LEU A 114 1.66 -2.71 -3.43
CA LEU A 114 0.44 -3.43 -3.76
C LEU A 114 0.19 -3.30 -5.25
N SER A 115 -0.13 -4.40 -5.93
CA SER A 115 -0.39 -4.37 -7.37
C SER A 115 -1.53 -5.26 -7.80
N LEU A 116 -2.31 -4.75 -8.75
CA LEU A 116 -3.35 -5.45 -9.49
C LEU A 116 -3.18 -5.03 -10.95
N TYR A 117 -3.06 -5.98 -11.88
CA TYR A 117 -2.79 -5.70 -13.29
C TYR A 117 -3.95 -6.10 -14.18
#